data_AF-A0A7R9YGF9-F1
#
_entry.id   AF-A0A7R9YGF9-F1
#
_cell.length_a   1.000
_cell.length_b   1.000
_cell.length_c   1.000
_cell.angle_alpha   90.00
_cell.angle_beta   90.00
_cell.angle_gamma   90.00
#
_symmetry.space_group_name_H-M   'P 1'
#
loop_
_entity.id
_entity.type
_entity.pdbx_description
1 polymer ?
#
loop_
_entity_poly.entity_id
_entity_poly.type
_entity_poly.pdbx_seq_one_letter_code
_entity_poly.pdbx_strand_id
1 'polypeptide(L)'
;RSRCDPDSEFPEPGGALCYRKCRPGYTSDGVTLCWKSLFDVYSRGAGVHRSCQLGEVEESALCYAPCPSGFVGVGPVCWKPCNASAYPFYAVDYGAMCCATADACNRQMFAMA
;
A
#
# COMPACT_ATOMS: atom_id res chain seq x y z
N ARG A 1 -2.04 -45.52 3.63
CA ARG A 1 -3.47 -45.35 4.00
C ARG A 1 -3.85 -43.92 3.63
N SER A 2 -4.28 -43.72 2.39
CA SER A 2 -4.44 -42.39 1.77
C SER A 2 -5.91 -42.11 1.43
N ARG A 3 -6.84 -42.54 2.29
CA ARG A 3 -8.27 -42.26 2.11
C ARG A 3 -8.75 -41.42 3.26
N CYS A 4 -9.48 -40.37 2.93
CA CYS A 4 -10.18 -39.55 3.90
C CYS A 4 -11.42 -40.27 4.41
N ASP A 5 -12.01 -39.74 5.48
CA ASP A 5 -13.30 -40.23 5.99
C ASP A 5 -14.37 -40.11 4.87
N PRO A 6 -15.24 -41.11 4.66
CA PRO A 6 -16.30 -41.03 3.64
C PRO A 6 -17.24 -39.83 3.80
N ASP A 7 -17.38 -39.32 5.02
CA ASP A 7 -18.17 -38.13 5.36
C ASP A 7 -17.35 -36.83 5.31
N SER A 8 -16.15 -36.87 4.71
CA SER A 8 -15.35 -35.69 4.40
C SER A 8 -15.96 -34.90 3.24
N GLU A 9 -15.62 -33.61 3.15
CA GLU A 9 -16.05 -32.77 2.02
C GLU A 9 -15.50 -33.31 0.69
N PHE A 10 -14.26 -33.79 0.72
CA PHE A 10 -13.60 -34.45 -0.40
C PHE A 10 -13.21 -35.87 -0.01
N PRO A 11 -13.53 -36.88 -0.84
CA PRO A 11 -13.20 -38.28 -0.55
C PRO A 11 -11.70 -38.59 -0.71
N GLU A 12 -10.95 -37.71 -1.39
CA GLU A 12 -9.51 -37.79 -1.59
C GLU A 12 -8.79 -36.62 -0.89
N PRO A 13 -7.54 -36.81 -0.41
CA PRO A 13 -6.80 -35.74 0.24
C PRO A 13 -6.45 -34.58 -0.70
N GLY A 14 -6.92 -33.37 -0.40
CA GLY A 14 -6.49 -32.14 -1.08
C GLY A 14 -5.27 -31.56 -0.36
N GLY A 15 -4.13 -31.43 -1.06
CA GLY A 15 -2.90 -30.94 -0.43
C GLY A 15 -2.39 -31.83 0.72
N ALA A 16 -2.60 -33.15 0.60
CA ALA A 16 -2.29 -34.15 1.65
C ALA A 16 -3.10 -34.02 2.96
N LEU A 17 -4.16 -33.22 2.98
CA LEU A 17 -5.07 -33.07 4.12
C LEU A 17 -6.46 -33.59 3.78
N CYS A 18 -7.17 -34.07 4.82
CA CYS A 18 -8.57 -34.45 4.73
C CYS A 18 -9.45 -33.36 5.34
N TYR A 19 -10.47 -32.93 4.61
CA TYR A 19 -11.31 -31.81 4.98
C TYR A 19 -12.66 -32.26 5.50
N ARG A 20 -13.08 -31.72 6.65
CA ARG A 20 -14.40 -32.01 7.22
C ARG A 20 -15.49 -31.41 6.34
N LYS A 21 -16.60 -32.13 6.22
CA LYS A 21 -17.79 -31.65 5.51
C LYS A 21 -18.33 -30.36 6.13
N CYS A 22 -18.66 -29.40 5.27
CA CYS A 22 -19.22 -28.12 5.71
C CYS A 22 -20.65 -28.28 6.26
N ARG A 23 -21.05 -27.39 7.18
CA ARG A 23 -22.44 -27.35 7.68
C ARG A 23 -23.40 -26.97 6.53
N PRO A 24 -24.66 -27.41 6.56
CA PRO A 24 -25.65 -27.01 5.57
C PRO A 24 -25.70 -25.48 5.40
N GLY A 25 -25.62 -25.01 4.14
CA GLY A 25 -25.57 -23.59 3.80
C GLY A 25 -24.17 -22.96 3.77
N TYR A 26 -23.12 -23.74 4.04
CA TYR A 26 -21.73 -23.32 3.88
C TYR A 26 -21.10 -24.03 2.68
N THR A 27 -20.15 -23.37 2.02
CA THR A 27 -19.36 -23.86 0.90
C THR A 27 -17.89 -23.89 1.32
N SER A 28 -17.17 -24.91 0.88
CA SER A 28 -15.72 -25.04 1.12
C SER A 28 -14.92 -24.18 0.14
N ASP A 29 -13.83 -23.57 0.62
CA ASP A 29 -12.83 -22.90 -0.22
C ASP A 29 -11.85 -23.88 -0.90
N GLY A 30 -12.01 -25.20 -0.68
CA GLY A 30 -11.12 -26.24 -1.20
C GLY A 30 -9.80 -26.36 -0.44
N VAL A 31 -9.59 -25.54 0.59
CA VAL A 31 -8.47 -25.61 1.52
C VAL A 31 -9.04 -25.85 2.91
N THR A 32 -9.12 -24.88 3.82
CA THR A 32 -9.47 -25.16 5.23
C THR A 32 -10.76 -24.52 5.72
N LEU A 33 -11.41 -23.70 4.88
CA LEU A 33 -12.47 -22.81 5.33
C LEU A 33 -13.81 -23.22 4.74
N CYS A 34 -14.78 -23.44 5.63
CA CYS A 34 -16.19 -23.42 5.28
C CYS A 34 -16.70 -21.99 5.46
N TRP A 35 -17.06 -21.32 4.37
CA TRP A 35 -17.73 -20.03 4.43
C TRP A 35 -19.20 -20.17 4.10
N LYS A 36 -20.05 -19.26 4.57
CA LYS A 36 -21.39 -19.15 3.99
C LYS A 36 -21.17 -18.44 2.66
N SER A 37 -21.54 -19.08 1.54
CA SER A 37 -21.53 -18.37 0.25
C SER A 37 -22.60 -17.28 0.30
N LEU A 38 -22.19 -16.14 0.83
CA LEU A 38 -22.90 -14.88 0.73
C LEU A 38 -22.52 -14.36 -0.64
N PHE A 39 -23.11 -14.83 -1.73
CA PHE A 39 -22.92 -14.17 -3.03
C PHE A 39 -23.33 -12.66 -2.99
N ASP A 40 -23.81 -12.16 -1.84
CA ASP A 40 -23.76 -10.75 -1.39
C ASP A 40 -22.44 -10.32 -0.70
N VAL A 41 -21.28 -10.85 -1.08
CA VAL A 41 -20.00 -10.20 -0.77
C VAL A 41 -19.88 -8.98 -1.68
N TYR A 42 -20.56 -7.90 -1.28
CA TYR A 42 -20.33 -6.59 -1.86
C TYR A 42 -19.07 -6.00 -1.27
N SER A 43 -18.25 -5.40 -2.12
CA SER A 43 -17.17 -4.53 -1.67
C SER A 43 -17.79 -3.40 -0.84
N ARG A 44 -17.24 -3.11 0.35
CA ARG A 44 -17.76 -2.06 1.25
C ARG A 44 -17.51 -0.63 0.71
N GLY A 45 -17.15 -0.49 -0.56
CA GLY A 45 -16.58 0.73 -1.14
C GLY A 45 -15.18 1.09 -0.62
N ALA A 46 -14.67 0.41 0.42
CA ALA A 46 -13.30 0.57 0.88
C ALA A 46 -12.33 -0.01 -0.16
N GLY A 47 -11.62 0.87 -0.88
CA GLY A 47 -10.69 0.52 -1.97
C GLY A 47 -11.16 0.90 -3.38
N VAL A 48 -12.37 1.44 -3.53
CA VAL A 48 -12.77 2.10 -4.79
C VAL A 48 -12.22 3.52 -4.76
N HIS A 49 -10.99 3.69 -5.24
CA HIS A 49 -10.41 5.00 -5.41
C HIS A 49 -11.18 5.73 -6.52
N ARG A 50 -11.70 6.92 -6.23
CA ARG A 50 -12.32 7.76 -7.25
C ARG A 50 -11.20 8.34 -8.09
N SER A 51 -11.27 8.14 -9.41
CA SER A 51 -10.38 8.78 -10.36
C SER A 51 -10.27 10.27 -10.03
N CYS A 52 -9.04 10.79 -10.06
CA CYS A 52 -8.81 12.19 -9.72
C CYS A 52 -9.55 13.15 -10.65
N GLN A 53 -9.80 14.36 -10.15
CA GLN A 53 -10.42 15.40 -10.98
C GLN A 53 -9.48 15.80 -12.13
N LEU A 54 -10.05 16.42 -13.16
CA LEU A 54 -9.25 16.95 -14.27
C LEU A 54 -8.23 17.96 -13.73
N GLY A 55 -6.94 17.68 -13.98
CA GLY A 55 -5.83 18.53 -13.55
C GLY A 55 -5.19 18.14 -12.22
N GLU A 56 -5.67 17.08 -11.56
CA GLU A 56 -5.00 16.46 -10.42
C GLU A 56 -4.08 15.31 -10.86
N VAL A 57 -3.10 15.00 -10.03
CA VAL A 57 -2.25 13.81 -10.16
C VAL A 57 -2.67 12.76 -9.14
N GLU A 58 -2.64 11.49 -9.57
CA GLU A 58 -2.91 10.34 -8.71
C GLU A 58 -1.60 9.67 -8.30
N GLU A 59 -1.36 9.57 -7.00
CA GLU A 59 -0.22 8.83 -6.44
C GLU A 59 -0.63 8.16 -5.14
N SER A 60 -0.29 6.89 -4.95
CA SER A 60 -0.56 6.16 -3.69
C SER A 60 -2.03 6.24 -3.21
N ALA A 61 -2.99 6.19 -4.14
CA ALA A 61 -4.43 6.36 -3.87
C ALA A 61 -4.81 7.72 -3.26
N LEU A 62 -4.01 8.76 -3.53
CA LEU A 62 -4.31 10.16 -3.22
C LEU A 62 -4.44 10.96 -4.52
N CYS A 63 -5.35 11.93 -4.52
CA CYS A 63 -5.50 12.92 -5.58
C CYS A 63 -5.08 14.29 -5.04
N TYR A 64 -4.21 14.98 -5.76
CA TYR A 64 -3.75 16.31 -5.37
C TYR A 64 -3.31 17.12 -6.58
N ALA A 65 -3.20 18.44 -6.39
CA ALA A 65 -2.74 19.33 -7.43
C ALA A 65 -1.26 19.03 -7.79
N PRO A 66 -0.90 19.08 -9.08
CA PRO A 66 0.50 18.99 -9.50
C PRO A 66 1.32 20.13 -8.92
N CYS A 67 2.60 19.87 -8.66
CA CYS A 67 3.47 20.90 -8.12
C CYS A 67 3.69 22.05 -9.12
N PRO A 68 3.78 23.29 -8.63
CA PRO A 68 4.11 24.43 -9.48
C PRO A 68 5.51 24.27 -10.08
N SER A 69 5.76 24.96 -11.20
CA SER A 69 7.04 24.90 -11.89
C SER A 69 8.21 25.24 -10.97
N GLY A 70 9.27 24.42 -11.03
CA GLY A 70 10.47 24.58 -10.19
C GLY A 70 10.39 23.90 -8.82
N PHE A 71 9.30 23.17 -8.53
CA PHE A 71 9.17 22.31 -7.34
C PHE A 71 9.16 20.85 -7.76
N VAL A 72 9.58 19.98 -6.83
CA VAL A 72 9.59 18.53 -6.98
C VAL A 72 8.55 17.95 -6.02
N GLY A 73 7.61 17.17 -6.56
CA GLY A 73 6.61 16.48 -5.75
C GLY A 73 7.17 15.20 -5.12
N VAL A 74 6.92 15.00 -3.84
CA VAL A 74 7.06 13.71 -3.15
C VAL A 74 5.76 13.48 -2.40
N GLY A 75 4.87 12.67 -2.97
CA GLY A 75 3.47 12.63 -2.54
C GLY A 75 2.79 14.00 -2.68
N PRO A 76 1.85 14.35 -1.78
CA PRO A 76 1.12 15.62 -1.85
C PRO A 76 1.95 16.86 -1.46
N VAL A 77 3.26 16.70 -1.23
CA VAL A 77 4.14 17.78 -0.78
C VAL A 77 5.05 18.23 -1.92
N CYS A 78 5.08 19.54 -2.17
CA CYS A 78 5.96 20.15 -3.15
C CYS A 78 7.21 20.73 -2.49
N TRP A 79 8.35 20.09 -2.74
CA TRP A 79 9.66 20.50 -2.25
C TRP A 79 10.32 21.47 -3.22
N LYS A 80 10.91 22.54 -2.68
CA LYS A 80 11.75 23.42 -3.49
C LYS A 80 13.17 22.87 -3.49
N PRO A 81 13.72 22.48 -4.64
CA PRO A 81 15.06 21.94 -4.69
C PRO A 81 16.08 23.01 -4.28
N CYS A 82 17.15 22.57 -3.62
CA CYS A 82 18.26 23.45 -3.26
C CYS A 82 18.96 23.96 -4.52
N ASN A 83 18.73 25.25 -4.83
CA ASN A 83 19.29 25.88 -6.01
C ASN A 83 20.75 26.28 -5.75
N ALA A 84 21.70 25.50 -6.24
CA ALA A 84 23.13 25.77 -6.12
C ALA A 84 23.56 27.11 -6.79
N SER A 85 22.80 27.60 -7.78
CA SER A 85 23.08 28.90 -8.40
C SER A 85 22.60 30.09 -7.55
N ALA A 86 21.51 29.93 -6.79
CA ALA A 86 21.00 30.96 -5.88
C ALA A 86 21.70 30.90 -4.50
N TYR A 87 22.05 29.70 -4.05
CA TYR A 87 22.71 29.44 -2.77
C TYR A 87 23.91 28.51 -2.98
N PRO A 88 25.07 29.04 -3.44
CA PRO A 88 26.25 28.24 -3.75
C PRO A 88 26.80 27.47 -2.56
N PHE A 89 26.59 28.01 -1.36
CA PHE A 89 27.02 27.40 -0.11
C PHE A 89 25.98 26.46 0.50
N TYR A 90 24.77 26.34 -0.06
CA TYR A 90 23.70 25.48 0.46
C TYR A 90 23.08 24.62 -0.65
N ALA A 91 23.93 23.83 -1.31
CA ALA A 91 23.55 23.03 -2.47
C ALA A 91 23.06 21.60 -2.12
N VAL A 92 23.27 21.14 -0.89
CA VAL A 92 22.86 19.79 -0.48
C VAL A 92 21.39 19.80 -0.07
N ASP A 93 20.58 19.02 -0.78
CA ASP A 93 19.17 18.80 -0.50
C ASP A 93 18.98 17.64 0.48
N TYR A 94 18.30 17.90 1.60
CA TYR A 94 17.97 16.93 2.64
C TYR A 94 16.46 16.93 2.95
N GLY A 95 15.64 17.27 1.95
CA GLY A 95 14.19 17.36 2.05
C GLY A 95 13.74 18.71 2.60
N ALA A 96 13.45 18.79 3.90
CA ALA A 96 12.91 20.02 4.49
C ALA A 96 13.94 21.16 4.66
N MET A 97 15.21 20.92 4.34
CA MET A 97 16.28 21.89 4.49
C MET A 97 17.36 21.75 3.42
N CYS A 98 18.05 22.86 3.17
CA CYS A 98 19.26 22.94 2.35
C CYS A 98 20.47 23.17 3.24
N CYS A 99 21.56 22.44 3.00
CA CYS A 99 22.80 22.57 3.76
C CYS A 99 24.03 22.70 2.86
N ALA A 100 25.13 23.12 3.47
CA ALA A 100 26.44 23.14 2.82
C ALA A 100 26.98 21.73 2.55
N THR A 101 26.78 20.81 3.48
CA THR A 101 27.21 19.41 3.38
C THR A 101 26.18 18.50 4.04
N ALA A 102 26.21 17.21 3.69
CA ALA A 102 25.35 16.20 4.33
C ALA A 102 25.59 16.13 5.85
N ASP A 103 26.84 16.29 6.30
CA ASP A 103 27.18 16.29 7.73
C ASP A 103 26.58 17.50 8.46
N ALA A 104 26.56 18.68 7.83
CA ALA A 104 25.89 19.84 8.39
C ALA A 104 24.38 19.61 8.55
N CYS A 105 23.74 18.96 7.56
CA CYS A 105 22.33 18.56 7.69
C CYS A 105 22.11 17.57 8.83
N ASN A 106 22.93 16.52 8.90
CA ASN A 106 22.80 15.51 9.95
C ASN A 106 22.88 16.14 11.34
N ARG A 107 23.86 17.01 11.58
CA ARG A 107 23.97 17.71 12.86
C ARG A 107 22.76 18.58 13.18
N GLN A 108 22.18 19.27 12.20
CA GLN A 108 20.98 20.08 12.41
C GLN A 108 19.75 19.21 12.70
N MET A 109 19.59 18.10 11.98
CA MET A 109 18.49 17.15 12.20
C MET A 109 18.54 16.54 13.61
N PHE A 110 19.73 16.14 14.08
CA PHE A 110 19.89 15.54 15.41
C PHE A 110 19.98 16.56 16.54
N ALA A 111 20.30 17.83 16.27
CA ALA A 111 20.31 18.88 17.29
C ALA A 111 18.91 19.48 17.57
N MET A 112 17.91 19.15 16.74
CA MET A 112 16.50 19.55 16.92
C MET A 112 15.65 18.44 17.56
N ALA A 113 16.25 17.29 17.90
CA ALA A 113 15.62 16.18 18.62
C ALA A 113 16.04 16.18 20.10
#